data_AF-A0A2M4AEX0-F1
#
_entry.id   AF-A0A2M4AEX0-F1
#
_cell.length_a   1.000
_cell.length_b   1.000
_cell.length_c   1.000
_cell.angle_alpha   90.00
_cell.angle_beta   90.00
_cell.angle_gamma   90.00
#
_symmetry.space_group_name_H-M   'P 1'
#
loop_
_entity.id
_entity.type
_entity.pdbx_description
1 polymer ?
#
loop_
_entity_poly.entity_id
_entity_poly.type
_entity_poly.pdbx_seq_one_letter_code
_entity_poly.pdbx_strand_id
1 'polypeptide(L)'
;MDAESLRCLLSGDYGLVEDALDKFNKQNAQVFNFTHFTSTGQWVLIWDKLFAYLADPAMPHRVGCLMAIKVLSRDKTYLNESVTADHLNALLRLAGIGPLAVPCDATEEVQVEALKCLSNMIFQSSKCHEMCLGNASTEGIIRRVKMYKEVAYGYDIKYFDMKLLFLLTAINCDIRAMVRDQLHGLVYLVETLDLFMSQAATFKEFSDKDLDLINEVLKVLFNLTVRSADNLIPEEDEASQFHRLVTVLHDLFFYRTLNRDRIVSLHSNIVNLLTSVPVSCYVELVTPLQQHQQHQEPLPAKHVDAQEKDEEGINAIPPIVPFEGRNVYVLQVLVDFLRRNFQRAEKKSDQYEMLSPVLTVLIKAIRADAIHRRYVRSVILPPLRDVHDRPEVGKELRNYLCSLLTSPCTQIADLSAELLFVLCKENVGRMIKYTGYGNAAGLFANRGLLGGRSNKGCEQYSSDSEDSDTEEYKQLQHAINPVIGCYEPPKPNPLEGMSEEQKEYEAMELVKLMDKLQRQGLIQPCKIGEDGRPQAVDHIMELQEEIPEQQRDYKRKT
;
A
#
# COMPACT_ATOMS: atom_id res chain seq x y z
N MET A 1 -37.82 19.01 -15.15
CA MET A 1 -38.06 20.45 -15.25
C MET A 1 -39.17 20.70 -16.25
N ASP A 2 -40.16 21.52 -15.89
CA ASP A 2 -41.21 22.00 -16.78
C ASP A 2 -40.70 23.11 -17.71
N ALA A 3 -41.36 23.26 -18.87
CA ALA A 3 -40.93 24.19 -19.92
C ALA A 3 -40.90 25.66 -19.45
N GLU A 4 -41.72 26.00 -18.46
CA GLU A 4 -41.79 27.33 -17.86
C GLU A 4 -40.54 27.65 -17.04
N SER A 5 -40.10 26.77 -16.16
CA SER A 5 -38.87 26.99 -15.38
C SER A 5 -37.61 26.99 -16.24
N LEU A 6 -37.60 26.24 -17.35
CA LEU A 6 -36.50 26.33 -18.33
C LEU A 6 -36.49 27.70 -19.03
N ARG A 7 -37.66 28.24 -19.38
CA ARG A 7 -37.74 29.60 -19.96
C ARG A 7 -37.30 30.66 -18.97
N CYS A 8 -37.69 30.56 -17.70
CA CYS A 8 -37.23 31.46 -16.64
C CYS A 8 -35.70 31.42 -16.50
N LEU A 9 -35.10 30.21 -16.50
CA LEU A 9 -33.65 30.04 -16.43
C LEU A 9 -32.90 30.66 -17.62
N LEU A 10 -33.52 30.69 -18.81
CA LEU A 10 -32.90 31.25 -20.02
C LEU A 10 -33.22 32.74 -20.25
N SER A 11 -34.17 33.31 -19.49
CA SER A 11 -34.77 34.63 -19.72
C SER A 11 -33.82 35.82 -19.57
N GLY A 12 -32.80 35.70 -18.72
CA GLY A 12 -31.88 36.81 -18.38
C GLY A 12 -32.33 37.69 -17.20
N ASP A 13 -33.52 37.47 -16.62
CA ASP A 13 -34.02 38.21 -15.46
C ASP A 13 -33.55 37.57 -14.14
N TYR A 14 -32.67 38.24 -13.39
CA TYR A 14 -32.09 37.69 -12.16
C TYR A 14 -33.12 37.29 -11.10
N GLY A 15 -34.24 38.01 -10.99
CA GLY A 15 -35.28 37.69 -10.02
C GLY A 15 -36.02 36.38 -10.33
N LEU A 16 -36.28 36.11 -11.61
CA LEU A 16 -36.92 34.86 -12.04
C LEU A 16 -35.96 33.67 -12.13
N VAL A 17 -34.66 33.96 -12.25
CA VAL A 17 -33.60 32.95 -12.35
C VAL A 17 -33.35 32.26 -11.01
N GLU A 18 -33.49 32.94 -9.88
CA GLU A 18 -33.30 32.35 -8.55
C GLU A 18 -34.20 31.13 -8.33
N ASP A 19 -35.52 31.31 -8.41
CA ASP A 19 -36.50 30.23 -8.23
C ASP A 19 -36.31 29.10 -9.25
N ALA A 20 -35.94 29.45 -10.49
CA ALA A 20 -35.70 28.49 -11.56
C ALA A 20 -34.45 27.62 -11.28
N LEU A 21 -33.35 28.23 -10.81
CA LEU A 21 -32.13 27.52 -10.39
C LEU A 21 -32.42 26.60 -9.21
N ASP A 22 -33.17 27.10 -8.23
CA ASP A 22 -33.49 26.36 -7.02
C ASP A 22 -34.32 25.11 -7.33
N LYS A 23 -35.33 25.25 -8.18
CA LYS A 23 -36.15 24.14 -8.68
C LYS A 23 -35.33 23.19 -9.54
N PHE A 24 -34.44 23.70 -10.41
CA PHE A 24 -33.54 22.88 -11.21
C PHE A 24 -32.64 22.00 -10.32
N ASN A 25 -31.96 22.62 -9.36
CA ASN A 25 -30.99 21.97 -8.49
C ASN A 25 -31.67 20.91 -7.62
N LYS A 26 -32.85 21.22 -7.05
CA LYS A 26 -33.62 20.26 -6.23
C LYS A 26 -34.10 19.06 -7.04
N GLN A 27 -34.65 19.28 -8.23
CA GLN A 27 -35.16 18.19 -9.08
C GLN A 27 -34.05 17.26 -9.59
N ASN A 28 -32.86 17.82 -9.85
CA ASN A 28 -31.78 17.09 -10.50
C ASN A 28 -30.63 16.71 -9.55
N ALA A 29 -30.79 16.90 -8.23
CA ALA A 29 -29.73 16.69 -7.24
C ALA A 29 -29.12 15.28 -7.25
N GLN A 30 -29.90 14.26 -7.61
CA GLN A 30 -29.48 12.85 -7.68
C GLN A 30 -29.49 12.29 -9.11
N VAL A 31 -29.57 13.15 -10.11
CA VAL A 31 -29.54 12.75 -11.52
C VAL A 31 -28.08 12.70 -12.00
N PHE A 32 -27.74 11.61 -12.71
CA PHE A 32 -26.40 11.36 -13.25
C PHE A 32 -26.38 11.28 -14.79
N ASN A 33 -27.55 11.18 -15.43
CA ASN A 33 -27.68 11.15 -16.89
C ASN A 33 -28.89 12.00 -17.29
N PHE A 34 -28.67 12.94 -18.20
CA PHE A 34 -29.64 13.93 -18.65
C PHE A 34 -30.19 13.62 -20.04
N THR A 35 -30.48 12.36 -20.34
CA THR A 35 -31.04 11.88 -21.62
C THR A 35 -32.10 12.80 -22.24
N HIS A 36 -33.02 13.34 -21.43
CA HIS A 36 -34.02 14.31 -21.89
C HIS A 36 -33.38 15.60 -22.43
N PHE A 37 -32.49 16.25 -21.67
CA PHE A 37 -31.85 17.49 -22.11
C PHE A 37 -30.81 17.29 -23.20
N THR A 38 -30.15 16.13 -23.23
CA THR A 38 -29.17 15.79 -24.25
C THR A 38 -29.89 15.52 -25.59
N SER A 39 -30.95 14.71 -25.60
CA SER A 39 -31.72 14.44 -26.84
C SER A 39 -32.41 15.67 -27.43
N THR A 40 -32.79 16.65 -26.61
CA THR A 40 -33.43 17.89 -27.08
C THR A 40 -32.44 19.03 -27.36
N GLY A 41 -31.14 18.83 -27.19
CA GLY A 41 -30.11 19.88 -27.33
C GLY A 41 -30.18 21.00 -26.27
N GLN A 42 -31.03 20.84 -25.25
CA GLN A 42 -31.22 21.85 -24.19
C GLN A 42 -30.04 21.88 -23.23
N TRP A 43 -29.29 20.78 -23.11
CA TRP A 43 -28.13 20.69 -22.23
C TRP A 43 -27.11 21.80 -22.51
N VAL A 44 -26.73 21.99 -23.78
CA VAL A 44 -25.72 22.98 -24.19
C VAL A 44 -26.21 24.40 -23.97
N LEU A 45 -27.48 24.67 -24.28
CA LEU A 45 -28.10 25.99 -24.05
C LEU A 45 -28.10 26.38 -22.57
N ILE A 46 -28.43 25.44 -21.69
CA ILE A 46 -28.40 25.67 -20.24
C ILE A 46 -26.96 25.89 -19.79
N TRP A 47 -26.03 25.03 -20.24
CA TRP A 47 -24.61 25.12 -19.90
C TRP A 47 -24.03 26.49 -20.23
N ASP A 48 -24.15 26.95 -21.48
CA ASP A 48 -23.60 28.22 -21.93
C ASP A 48 -24.25 29.40 -21.21
N LYS A 49 -25.57 29.34 -20.95
CA LYS A 49 -26.28 30.39 -20.23
C LYS A 49 -25.80 30.51 -18.78
N LEU A 50 -25.56 29.39 -18.10
CA LEU A 50 -25.02 29.38 -16.74
C LEU A 50 -23.62 30.02 -16.68
N PHE A 51 -22.75 29.74 -17.65
CA PHE A 51 -21.44 30.40 -17.73
C PHE A 51 -21.54 31.89 -18.08
N ALA A 52 -22.51 32.28 -18.92
CA ALA A 52 -22.79 33.70 -19.18
C ALA A 52 -23.24 34.43 -17.90
N TYR A 53 -24.05 33.81 -17.05
CA TYR A 53 -24.41 34.37 -15.74
C TYR A 53 -23.21 34.47 -14.80
N LEU A 54 -22.31 33.48 -14.81
CA LEU A 54 -21.09 33.54 -13.98
C LEU A 54 -20.09 34.60 -14.46
N ALA A 55 -20.09 34.91 -15.75
CA ALA A 55 -19.26 35.96 -16.31
C ALA A 55 -19.71 37.36 -15.86
N ASP A 56 -20.98 37.53 -15.43
CA ASP A 56 -21.49 38.82 -14.94
C ASP A 56 -21.05 39.09 -13.48
N PRO A 57 -20.28 40.18 -13.23
CA PRO A 57 -19.96 40.67 -11.90
C PRO A 57 -21.18 40.91 -11.01
N ALA A 58 -22.31 41.31 -11.58
CA ALA A 58 -23.54 41.70 -10.88
C ALA A 58 -24.48 40.53 -10.55
N MET A 59 -24.19 39.31 -11.03
CA MET A 59 -25.05 38.15 -10.79
C MET A 59 -25.09 37.78 -9.29
N PRO A 60 -26.25 37.89 -8.62
CA PRO A 60 -26.33 37.63 -7.17
C PRO A 60 -26.39 36.14 -6.84
N HIS A 61 -26.97 35.30 -7.71
CA HIS A 61 -27.23 33.88 -7.43
C HIS A 61 -26.13 32.94 -7.97
N ARG A 62 -24.85 33.33 -7.85
CA ARG A 62 -23.71 32.55 -8.37
C ARG A 62 -23.63 31.12 -7.83
N VAL A 63 -23.95 30.93 -6.56
CA VAL A 63 -23.95 29.59 -5.93
C VAL A 63 -24.97 28.69 -6.62
N GLY A 64 -26.17 29.19 -6.90
CA GLY A 64 -27.21 28.44 -7.63
C GLY A 64 -26.76 28.04 -9.03
N CYS A 65 -26.08 28.94 -9.75
CA CYS A 65 -25.50 28.64 -11.06
C CYS A 65 -24.43 27.55 -10.99
N LEU A 66 -23.51 27.64 -10.02
CA LEU A 66 -22.45 26.66 -9.83
C LEU A 66 -23.01 25.29 -9.44
N MET A 67 -24.03 25.23 -8.57
CA MET A 67 -24.72 23.98 -8.26
C MET A 67 -25.33 23.33 -9.51
N ALA A 68 -25.93 24.13 -10.40
CA ALA A 68 -26.50 23.64 -11.65
C ALA A 68 -25.41 23.11 -12.59
N ILE A 69 -24.28 23.81 -12.73
CA ILE A 69 -23.10 23.37 -13.49
C ILE A 69 -22.53 22.06 -12.91
N LYS A 70 -22.40 21.96 -11.58
CA LYS A 70 -21.94 20.75 -10.89
C LYS A 70 -22.84 19.54 -11.16
N VAL A 71 -24.14 19.76 -11.23
CA VAL A 71 -25.13 18.72 -11.54
C VAL A 71 -25.02 18.29 -13.02
N LEU A 72 -24.97 19.24 -13.95
CA LEU A 72 -24.86 18.98 -15.39
C LEU A 72 -23.54 18.27 -15.76
N SER A 73 -22.43 18.66 -15.11
CA SER A 73 -21.10 18.07 -15.33
C SER A 73 -20.94 16.61 -14.89
N ARG A 74 -21.96 16.00 -14.28
CA ARG A 74 -21.95 14.56 -13.99
C ARG A 74 -22.18 13.70 -15.23
N ASP A 75 -22.83 14.26 -16.24
CA ASP A 75 -23.14 13.58 -17.49
C ASP A 75 -22.03 13.84 -18.52
N LYS A 76 -21.40 12.75 -18.99
CA LYS A 76 -20.27 12.79 -19.94
C LYS A 76 -20.70 13.12 -21.37
N THR A 77 -21.98 12.96 -21.70
CA THR A 77 -22.48 12.89 -23.08
C THR A 77 -22.04 14.08 -23.94
N TYR A 78 -22.23 15.31 -23.47
CA TYR A 78 -21.83 16.54 -24.19
C TYR A 78 -20.74 17.35 -23.49
N LEU A 79 -20.24 16.87 -22.35
CA LEU A 79 -19.29 17.62 -21.53
C LEU A 79 -17.97 17.87 -22.27
N ASN A 80 -17.40 16.85 -22.91
CA ASN A 80 -16.16 16.98 -23.66
C ASN A 80 -16.29 17.99 -24.83
N GLU A 81 -17.44 18.03 -25.50
CA GLU A 81 -17.66 18.91 -26.64
C GLU A 81 -17.87 20.36 -26.20
N SER A 82 -18.58 20.56 -25.08
CA SER A 82 -19.04 21.88 -24.62
C SER A 82 -18.05 22.62 -23.71
N VAL A 83 -17.12 21.92 -23.06
CA VAL A 83 -16.14 22.58 -22.18
C VAL A 83 -15.09 23.35 -22.99
N THR A 84 -14.79 24.58 -22.56
CA THR A 84 -13.83 25.50 -23.18
C THR A 84 -12.83 26.01 -22.15
N ALA A 85 -11.71 26.58 -22.61
CA ALA A 85 -10.68 27.18 -21.74
C ALA A 85 -11.25 28.31 -20.90
N ASP A 86 -12.17 29.09 -21.45
CA ASP A 86 -12.81 30.19 -20.75
C ASP A 86 -13.71 29.69 -19.63
N HIS A 87 -14.47 28.60 -19.85
CA HIS A 87 -15.26 27.95 -18.80
C HIS A 87 -14.37 27.51 -17.63
N LEU A 88 -13.25 26.86 -17.93
CA LEU A 88 -12.32 26.38 -16.91
C LEU A 88 -11.66 27.55 -16.15
N ASN A 89 -11.17 28.57 -16.88
CA ASN A 89 -10.55 29.75 -16.28
C ASN A 89 -11.53 30.59 -15.45
N ALA A 90 -12.80 30.68 -15.86
CA ALA A 90 -13.84 31.33 -15.06
C ALA A 90 -14.04 30.63 -13.72
N LEU A 91 -14.12 29.29 -13.72
CA LEU A 91 -14.21 28.51 -12.48
C LEU A 91 -12.95 28.63 -11.62
N LEU A 92 -11.75 28.64 -12.21
CA LEU A 92 -10.50 28.83 -11.46
C LEU A 92 -10.47 30.20 -10.76
N ARG A 93 -10.94 31.26 -11.44
CA ARG A 93 -11.06 32.61 -10.85
C ARG A 93 -12.06 32.64 -9.69
N LEU A 94 -13.26 32.07 -9.89
CA LEU A 94 -14.28 31.98 -8.84
C LEU A 94 -13.84 31.11 -7.66
N ALA A 95 -13.05 30.07 -7.92
CA ALA A 95 -12.46 29.21 -6.91
C ALA A 95 -11.27 29.87 -6.19
N GLY A 96 -10.76 31.02 -6.67
CA GLY A 96 -9.61 31.74 -6.12
C GLY A 96 -8.24 31.09 -6.37
N ILE A 97 -8.18 30.11 -7.29
CA ILE A 97 -6.95 29.41 -7.72
C ILE A 97 -6.58 29.79 -9.16
N GLY A 98 -7.14 30.88 -9.68
CA GLY A 98 -6.79 31.42 -10.98
C GLY A 98 -5.43 32.15 -11.00
N PRO A 99 -5.06 32.69 -12.19
CA PRO A 99 -3.84 33.47 -12.36
C PRO A 99 -3.77 34.66 -11.39
N LEU A 100 -2.56 34.97 -10.89
CA LEU A 100 -2.29 36.07 -9.93
C LEU A 100 -2.80 37.45 -10.37
N ALA A 101 -2.88 37.67 -11.68
CA ALA A 101 -3.24 38.96 -12.26
C ALA A 101 -4.68 39.41 -11.92
N VAL A 102 -5.54 38.50 -11.43
CA VAL A 102 -6.95 38.80 -11.15
C VAL A 102 -7.25 38.44 -9.69
N PRO A 103 -7.48 39.44 -8.80
CA PRO A 103 -7.90 39.17 -7.43
C PRO A 103 -9.28 38.48 -7.40
N CYS A 104 -9.48 37.63 -6.40
CA CYS A 104 -10.72 36.89 -6.21
C CYS A 104 -11.62 37.62 -5.20
N ASP A 105 -12.72 38.19 -5.68
CA ASP A 105 -13.73 38.86 -4.84
C ASP A 105 -14.87 37.90 -4.43
N ALA A 106 -14.71 36.60 -4.68
CA ALA A 106 -15.75 35.61 -4.41
C ALA A 106 -15.81 35.21 -2.93
N THR A 107 -17.03 35.03 -2.42
CA THR A 107 -17.27 34.48 -1.07
C THR A 107 -16.79 33.04 -0.96
N GLU A 108 -16.51 32.58 0.25
CA GLU A 108 -16.09 31.18 0.52
C GLU A 108 -17.09 30.16 -0.04
N GLU A 109 -18.40 30.41 0.07
CA GLU A 109 -19.43 29.52 -0.49
C GLU A 109 -19.31 29.36 -2.01
N VAL A 110 -19.07 30.47 -2.72
CA VAL A 110 -18.86 30.47 -4.18
C VAL A 110 -17.57 29.74 -4.52
N GLN A 111 -16.49 29.96 -3.76
CA GLN A 111 -15.20 29.29 -3.98
C GLN A 111 -15.34 27.76 -3.84
N VAL A 112 -15.98 27.29 -2.76
CA VAL A 112 -16.21 25.87 -2.49
C VAL A 112 -17.05 25.23 -3.60
N GLU A 113 -18.11 25.89 -4.05
CA GLU A 113 -18.96 25.34 -5.10
C GLU A 113 -18.25 25.32 -6.47
N ALA A 114 -17.40 26.32 -6.75
CA ALA A 114 -16.54 26.32 -7.93
C ALA A 114 -15.50 25.20 -7.90
N LEU A 115 -14.86 24.93 -6.76
CA LEU A 115 -13.94 23.80 -6.58
C LEU A 115 -14.62 22.44 -6.81
N LYS A 116 -15.88 22.29 -6.36
CA LYS A 116 -16.69 21.09 -6.64
C LYS A 116 -16.99 20.93 -8.13
N CYS A 117 -17.32 22.02 -8.83
CA CYS A 117 -17.51 22.01 -10.29
C CYS A 117 -16.23 21.58 -11.01
N LEU A 118 -15.09 22.17 -10.65
CA LEU A 118 -13.78 21.82 -11.20
C LEU A 118 -13.45 20.34 -10.98
N SER A 119 -13.65 19.83 -9.76
CA SER A 119 -13.42 18.43 -9.43
C SER A 119 -14.26 17.49 -10.30
N ASN A 120 -15.55 17.79 -10.51
CA ASN A 120 -16.41 16.99 -11.38
C ASN A 120 -15.99 17.06 -12.85
N MET A 121 -15.74 18.27 -13.36
CA MET A 121 -15.34 18.47 -14.75
C MET A 121 -14.04 17.74 -15.06
N ILE A 122 -13.03 17.88 -14.20
CA ILE A 122 -11.74 17.20 -14.36
C ILE A 122 -11.91 15.68 -14.19
N PHE A 123 -12.74 15.19 -13.28
CA PHE A 123 -12.95 13.75 -13.17
C PHE A 123 -13.63 13.14 -14.40
N GLN A 124 -14.55 13.87 -15.05
CA GLN A 124 -15.41 13.32 -16.11
C GLN A 124 -14.93 13.63 -17.54
N SER A 125 -14.17 14.70 -17.76
CA SER A 125 -13.79 15.20 -19.10
C SER A 125 -12.30 15.04 -19.39
N SER A 126 -11.98 14.27 -20.43
CA SER A 126 -10.60 14.12 -20.92
C SER A 126 -10.07 15.42 -21.54
N LYS A 127 -10.95 16.24 -22.13
CA LYS A 127 -10.55 17.56 -22.64
C LYS A 127 -10.08 18.49 -21.52
N CYS A 128 -10.73 18.42 -20.35
CA CYS A 128 -10.26 19.15 -19.17
C CYS A 128 -8.86 18.71 -18.74
N HIS A 129 -8.50 17.42 -18.90
CA HIS A 129 -7.16 16.91 -18.54
C HIS A 129 -6.06 17.61 -19.34
N GLU A 130 -6.24 17.69 -20.66
CA GLU A 130 -5.29 18.34 -21.57
C GLU A 130 -5.14 19.83 -21.23
N MET A 131 -6.25 20.50 -20.93
CA MET A 131 -6.26 21.93 -20.63
C MET A 131 -5.61 22.27 -19.28
N CYS A 132 -5.57 21.33 -18.33
CA CYS A 132 -4.97 21.56 -17.01
C CYS A 132 -3.45 21.65 -17.02
N LEU A 133 -2.79 21.17 -18.08
CA LEU A 133 -1.34 21.32 -18.26
C LEU A 133 -0.91 22.76 -18.50
N GLY A 134 -1.76 23.54 -19.17
CA GLY A 134 -1.44 24.91 -19.61
C GLY A 134 -2.13 26.01 -18.80
N ASN A 135 -2.84 25.67 -17.72
CA ASN A 135 -3.60 26.64 -16.93
C ASN A 135 -3.01 26.81 -15.52
N ALA A 136 -3.54 27.77 -14.77
CA ALA A 136 -3.07 28.10 -13.43
C ALA A 136 -3.63 27.16 -12.32
N SER A 137 -4.31 26.06 -12.65
CA SER A 137 -5.01 25.23 -11.65
C SER A 137 -4.05 24.66 -10.60
N THR A 138 -3.01 23.97 -11.05
CA THR A 138 -1.99 23.35 -10.21
C THR A 138 -1.21 24.39 -9.41
N GLU A 139 -0.71 25.43 -10.08
CA GLU A 139 0.05 26.52 -9.45
C GLU A 139 -0.80 27.26 -8.41
N GLY A 140 -2.07 27.54 -8.73
CA GLY A 140 -3.00 28.25 -7.87
C GLY A 140 -3.34 27.47 -6.60
N ILE A 141 -3.52 26.15 -6.69
CA ILE A 141 -3.72 25.28 -5.53
C ILE A 141 -2.45 25.27 -4.67
N ILE A 142 -1.28 25.00 -5.25
CA ILE A 142 -0.03 24.95 -4.46
C ILE A 142 0.26 26.30 -3.81
N ARG A 143 0.08 27.42 -4.52
CA ARG A 143 0.18 28.77 -3.95
C ARG A 143 -0.70 28.93 -2.71
N ARG A 144 -1.95 28.44 -2.76
CA ARG A 144 -2.86 28.50 -1.62
C ARG A 144 -2.42 27.59 -0.47
N VAL A 145 -1.94 26.38 -0.76
CA VAL A 145 -1.40 25.44 0.24
C VAL A 145 -0.24 26.07 1.01
N LYS A 146 0.65 26.80 0.33
CA LYS A 146 1.75 27.56 0.99
C LYS A 146 1.24 28.54 2.05
N MET A 147 0.03 29.06 1.87
CA MET A 147 -0.57 30.06 2.75
C MET A 147 -1.43 29.46 3.86
N TYR A 148 -1.59 28.13 3.96
CA TYR A 148 -2.42 27.51 4.99
C TYR A 148 -1.99 27.82 6.43
N LYS A 149 -0.70 28.13 6.65
CA LYS A 149 -0.17 28.56 7.95
C LYS A 149 -0.52 30.02 8.29
N GLU A 150 -0.65 30.86 7.28
CA GLU A 150 -0.81 32.32 7.43
C GLU A 150 -2.28 32.75 7.33
N VAL A 151 -3.06 32.05 6.50
CA VAL A 151 -4.46 32.38 6.18
C VAL A 151 -5.37 31.25 6.64
N ALA A 152 -6.38 31.62 7.44
CA ALA A 152 -7.38 30.70 7.96
C ALA A 152 -8.46 30.37 6.91
N TYR A 153 -8.13 29.52 5.95
CA TYR A 153 -9.13 28.94 5.04
C TYR A 153 -10.03 27.94 5.76
N GLY A 154 -11.32 27.92 5.44
CA GLY A 154 -12.26 26.94 5.98
C GLY A 154 -11.99 25.52 5.50
N TYR A 155 -12.59 24.57 6.21
CA TYR A 155 -12.41 23.14 5.99
C TYR A 155 -12.72 22.71 4.55
N ASP A 156 -13.84 23.17 3.99
CA ASP A 156 -14.31 22.74 2.68
C ASP A 156 -13.35 23.20 1.57
N ILE A 157 -12.79 24.41 1.66
CA ILE A 157 -11.77 24.89 0.73
C ILE A 157 -10.56 23.96 0.77
N LYS A 158 -10.00 23.71 1.96
CA LYS A 158 -8.82 22.84 2.12
C LYS A 158 -9.07 21.43 1.59
N TYR A 159 -10.26 20.89 1.86
CA TYR A 159 -10.64 19.55 1.42
C TYR A 159 -10.74 19.46 -0.10
N PHE A 160 -11.43 20.41 -0.74
CA PHE A 160 -11.57 20.40 -2.19
C PHE A 160 -10.30 20.82 -2.93
N ASP A 161 -9.42 21.64 -2.34
CA ASP A 161 -8.07 21.89 -2.86
C ASP A 161 -7.28 20.59 -2.95
N MET A 162 -7.24 19.80 -1.87
CA MET A 162 -6.52 18.51 -1.84
C MET A 162 -7.14 17.47 -2.76
N LYS A 163 -8.47 17.38 -2.78
CA LYS A 163 -9.18 16.48 -3.70
C LYS A 163 -8.92 16.82 -5.16
N LEU A 164 -8.93 18.11 -5.50
CA LEU A 164 -8.65 18.57 -6.86
C LEU A 164 -7.19 18.29 -7.24
N LEU A 165 -6.25 18.54 -6.33
CA LEU A 165 -4.83 18.23 -6.53
C LEU A 165 -4.59 16.72 -6.68
N PHE A 166 -5.30 15.88 -5.92
CA PHE A 166 -5.26 14.43 -6.06
C PHE A 166 -5.72 13.99 -7.45
N LEU A 167 -6.83 14.53 -7.94
CA LEU A 167 -7.33 14.25 -9.30
C LEU A 167 -6.30 14.67 -10.35
N LEU A 168 -5.80 15.91 -10.28
CA LEU A 168 -4.82 16.45 -11.21
C LEU A 168 -3.54 15.60 -11.28
N THR A 169 -3.02 15.19 -10.12
CA THR A 169 -1.81 14.35 -10.03
C THR A 169 -2.03 12.90 -10.42
N ALA A 170 -3.26 12.38 -10.30
CA ALA A 170 -3.61 11.04 -10.77
C ALA A 170 -3.65 10.95 -12.31
N ILE A 171 -4.09 12.04 -12.97
CA ILE A 171 -4.36 12.05 -14.41
C ILE A 171 -3.09 12.05 -15.26
N ASN A 172 -2.09 12.88 -14.94
CA ASN A 172 -0.92 13.06 -15.81
C ASN A 172 0.41 13.07 -15.02
N CYS A 173 1.40 12.31 -15.49
CA CYS A 173 2.76 12.30 -14.94
C CYS A 173 3.47 13.67 -15.04
N ASP A 174 3.18 14.47 -16.06
CA ASP A 174 3.75 15.81 -16.25
C ASP A 174 3.29 16.75 -15.15
N ILE A 175 2.02 16.66 -14.75
CA ILE A 175 1.49 17.41 -13.60
C ILE A 175 2.20 16.96 -12.31
N ARG A 176 2.43 15.64 -12.13
CA ARG A 176 3.17 15.15 -10.96
C ARG A 176 4.59 15.71 -10.91
N ALA A 177 5.30 15.70 -12.03
CA ALA A 177 6.65 16.26 -12.15
C ALA A 177 6.63 17.77 -11.90
N MET A 178 5.71 18.52 -12.49
CA MET A 178 5.54 19.95 -12.22
C MET A 178 5.31 20.24 -10.72
N VAL A 179 4.38 19.53 -10.08
CA VAL A 179 4.09 19.71 -8.65
C VAL A 179 5.30 19.37 -7.79
N ARG A 180 5.95 18.23 -8.05
CA ARG A 180 7.10 17.76 -7.24
C ARG A 180 8.33 18.65 -7.45
N ASP A 181 8.74 18.83 -8.70
CA ASP A 181 10.06 19.35 -9.07
C ASP A 181 10.06 20.87 -9.21
N GLN A 182 9.01 21.47 -9.80
CA GLN A 182 8.96 22.92 -10.06
C GLN A 182 8.29 23.70 -8.93
N LEU A 183 7.23 23.13 -8.34
CA LEU A 183 6.43 23.82 -7.31
C LEU A 183 6.80 23.43 -5.88
N HIS A 184 7.77 22.52 -5.70
CA HIS A 184 8.19 21.96 -4.40
C HIS A 184 7.02 21.41 -3.57
N GLY A 185 6.05 20.79 -4.24
CA GLY A 185 4.80 20.33 -3.64
C GLY A 185 5.01 19.31 -2.52
N LEU A 186 6.05 18.47 -2.61
CA LEU A 186 6.39 17.52 -1.55
C LEU A 186 6.64 18.22 -0.20
N VAL A 187 7.42 19.31 -0.22
CA VAL A 187 7.74 20.11 0.96
C VAL A 187 6.47 20.70 1.58
N TYR A 188 5.66 21.40 0.78
CA TYR A 188 4.47 22.08 1.30
C TYR A 188 3.37 21.13 1.78
N LEU A 189 3.24 19.96 1.16
CA LEU A 189 2.28 18.94 1.60
C LEU A 189 2.74 18.28 2.92
N VAL A 190 4.04 18.03 3.09
CA VAL A 190 4.59 17.55 4.37
C VAL A 190 4.42 18.61 5.46
N GLU A 191 4.69 19.88 5.17
CA GLU A 191 4.42 20.98 6.09
C GLU A 191 2.92 21.13 6.45
N THR A 192 2.03 20.75 5.53
CA THR A 192 0.59 20.74 5.78
C THR A 192 0.20 19.63 6.76
N LEU A 193 0.82 18.46 6.67
CA LEU A 193 0.66 17.40 7.68
C LEU A 193 1.18 17.86 9.05
N ASP A 194 2.36 18.49 9.10
CA ASP A 194 2.91 19.07 10.33
C ASP A 194 1.96 20.11 10.96
N LEU A 195 1.31 20.94 10.13
CA LEU A 195 0.33 21.92 10.58
C LEU A 195 -0.87 21.25 11.25
N PHE A 196 -1.46 20.23 10.62
CA PHE A 196 -2.60 19.50 11.19
C PHE A 196 -2.23 18.74 12.46
N MET A 197 -1.05 18.13 12.50
CA MET A 197 -0.51 17.50 13.71
C MET A 197 -0.31 18.52 14.84
N SER A 198 0.26 19.68 14.54
CA SER A 198 0.48 20.76 15.51
C SER A 198 -0.83 21.26 16.12
N GLN A 199 -1.90 21.34 15.32
CA GLN A 199 -3.24 21.72 15.78
C GLN A 199 -3.86 20.68 16.73
N ALA A 200 -3.53 19.41 16.56
CA ALA A 200 -4.01 18.29 17.38
C ALA A 200 -3.02 17.88 18.50
N ALA A 201 -1.89 18.58 18.67
CA ALA A 201 -0.77 18.13 19.48
C ALA A 201 -1.09 17.98 20.98
N THR A 202 -2.01 18.79 21.51
CA THR A 202 -2.34 18.82 22.95
C THR A 202 -2.88 17.48 23.46
N PHE A 203 -3.80 16.86 22.70
CA PHE A 203 -4.43 15.59 23.07
C PHE A 203 -3.98 14.42 22.18
N LYS A 204 -3.13 14.69 21.18
CA LYS A 204 -2.76 13.76 20.10
C LYS A 204 -3.97 13.06 19.51
N GLU A 205 -5.05 13.78 19.30
CA GLU A 205 -6.33 13.23 18.85
C GLU A 205 -6.85 14.04 17.67
N PHE A 206 -7.12 13.35 16.56
CA PHE A 206 -7.66 13.98 15.36
C PHE A 206 -9.18 13.93 15.34
N SER A 207 -9.80 15.04 14.92
CA SER A 207 -11.21 15.03 14.55
C SER A 207 -11.45 14.28 13.23
N ASP A 208 -12.69 13.87 12.96
CA ASP A 208 -13.05 13.22 11.70
C ASP A 208 -12.71 14.10 10.48
N LYS A 209 -12.87 15.42 10.61
CA LYS A 209 -12.54 16.39 9.56
C LYS A 209 -11.03 16.45 9.32
N ASP A 210 -10.23 16.48 10.39
CA ASP A 210 -8.77 16.51 10.25
C ASP A 210 -8.27 15.24 9.57
N LEU A 211 -8.83 14.08 9.91
CA LEU A 211 -8.51 12.81 9.26
C LEU A 211 -8.89 12.79 7.78
N ASP A 212 -10.04 13.34 7.41
CA ASP A 212 -10.44 13.44 5.99
C ASP A 212 -9.41 14.28 5.21
N LEU A 213 -8.96 15.41 5.76
CA LEU A 213 -7.90 16.23 5.15
C LEU A 213 -6.55 15.52 5.08
N ILE A 214 -6.08 14.93 6.18
CA ILE A 214 -4.81 14.19 6.24
C ILE A 214 -4.82 13.06 5.21
N ASN A 215 -5.91 12.31 5.10
CA ASN A 215 -6.03 11.24 4.12
C ASN A 215 -5.97 11.75 2.68
N GLU A 216 -6.58 12.89 2.36
CA GLU A 216 -6.44 13.48 1.02
C GLU A 216 -5.00 13.96 0.75
N VAL A 217 -4.33 14.58 1.73
CA VAL A 217 -2.90 14.96 1.61
C VAL A 217 -2.02 13.73 1.37
N LEU A 218 -2.22 12.64 2.13
CA LEU A 218 -1.47 11.39 1.96
C LEU A 218 -1.67 10.77 0.57
N LYS A 219 -2.88 10.85 -0.01
CA LYS A 219 -3.15 10.38 -1.37
C LYS A 219 -2.42 11.21 -2.43
N VAL A 220 -2.39 12.54 -2.26
CA VAL A 220 -1.61 13.41 -3.16
C VAL A 220 -0.13 13.06 -3.05
N LEU A 221 0.41 12.94 -1.83
CA LEU A 221 1.79 12.54 -1.59
C LEU A 221 2.11 11.18 -2.22
N PHE A 222 1.19 10.22 -2.17
CA PHE A 222 1.37 8.92 -2.83
C PHE A 222 1.53 9.10 -4.32
N ASN A 223 0.64 9.86 -4.97
CA ASN A 223 0.77 10.14 -6.40
C ASN A 223 2.13 10.78 -6.72
N LEU A 224 2.56 11.79 -5.97
CA LEU A 224 3.81 12.52 -6.25
C LEU A 224 5.07 11.69 -6.05
N THR A 225 5.03 10.72 -5.15
CA THR A 225 6.16 9.85 -4.82
C THR A 225 6.24 8.60 -5.70
N VAL A 226 5.19 8.26 -6.46
CA VAL A 226 5.25 7.21 -7.48
C VAL A 226 6.17 7.66 -8.62
N ARG A 227 7.34 7.03 -8.70
CA ARG A 227 8.39 7.39 -9.66
C ARG A 227 8.25 6.59 -10.96
N SER A 228 8.58 7.23 -12.07
CA SER A 228 8.70 6.59 -13.39
C SER A 228 10.06 5.87 -13.53
N ALA A 229 10.18 4.95 -14.47
CA ALA A 229 11.41 4.18 -14.71
C ALA A 229 12.66 5.06 -14.96
N ASP A 230 12.46 6.25 -15.53
CA ASP A 230 13.56 7.18 -15.85
C ASP A 230 14.09 7.95 -14.62
N ASN A 231 13.33 8.00 -13.52
CA ASN A 231 13.65 8.73 -12.30
C ASN A 231 13.58 7.78 -11.10
N LEU A 232 14.35 6.69 -11.08
CA LEU A 232 14.32 5.72 -9.98
C LEU A 232 15.11 6.19 -8.74
N ILE A 233 16.22 6.90 -8.92
CA ILE A 233 17.10 7.35 -7.83
C ILE A 233 16.81 8.82 -7.48
N PRO A 234 16.48 9.16 -6.23
CA PRO A 234 16.21 10.54 -5.84
C PRO A 234 17.46 11.40 -5.91
N GLU A 235 17.29 12.67 -6.24
CA GLU A 235 18.36 13.66 -6.06
C GLU A 235 18.62 13.90 -4.55
N GLU A 236 19.76 14.50 -4.20
CA GLU A 236 20.17 14.67 -2.79
C GLU A 236 19.18 15.51 -1.98
N ASP A 237 18.68 16.61 -2.56
CA ASP A 237 17.66 17.47 -1.94
C ASP A 237 16.33 16.73 -1.77
N GLU A 238 15.95 15.91 -2.76
CA GLU A 238 14.73 15.09 -2.72
C GLU A 238 14.85 13.97 -1.68
N ALA A 239 16.03 13.36 -1.54
CA ALA A 239 16.29 12.33 -0.53
C ALA A 239 16.05 12.88 0.88
N SER A 240 16.53 14.10 1.15
CA SER A 240 16.29 14.79 2.43
C SER A 240 14.79 15.02 2.69
N GLN A 241 14.02 15.35 1.65
CA GLN A 241 12.56 15.48 1.75
C GLN A 241 11.87 14.14 2.03
N PHE A 242 12.35 13.03 1.47
CA PHE A 242 11.84 11.70 1.78
C PHE A 242 12.12 11.30 3.24
N HIS A 243 13.31 11.59 3.78
CA HIS A 243 13.58 11.37 5.20
C HIS A 243 12.60 12.16 6.08
N ARG A 244 12.41 13.46 5.79
CA ARG A 244 11.44 14.29 6.52
C ARG A 244 10.02 13.74 6.41
N LEU A 245 9.61 13.29 5.22
CA LEU A 245 8.31 12.66 5.01
C LEU A 245 8.14 11.44 5.94
N VAL A 246 9.10 10.52 5.98
CA VAL A 246 9.00 9.33 6.83
C VAL A 246 8.96 9.69 8.31
N THR A 247 9.69 10.72 8.76
CA THR A 247 9.58 11.22 10.14
C THR A 247 8.15 11.67 10.46
N VAL A 248 7.52 12.43 9.55
CA VAL A 248 6.13 12.88 9.74
C VAL A 248 5.15 11.69 9.71
N LEU A 249 5.36 10.72 8.82
CA LEU A 249 4.56 9.50 8.78
C LEU A 249 4.72 8.65 10.05
N HIS A 250 5.93 8.55 10.60
CA HIS A 250 6.20 7.94 11.90
C HIS A 250 5.36 8.59 12.99
N ASP A 251 5.40 9.93 13.07
CA ASP A 251 4.70 10.66 14.12
C ASP A 251 3.17 10.56 14.02
N LEU A 252 2.61 10.44 12.80
CA LEU A 252 1.17 10.21 12.59
C LEU A 252 0.66 8.93 13.27
N PHE A 253 1.48 7.89 13.43
CA PHE A 253 1.08 6.65 14.14
C PHE A 253 0.84 6.86 15.65
N PHE A 254 1.30 7.98 16.22
CA PHE A 254 1.13 8.30 17.63
C PHE A 254 -0.14 9.12 17.92
N TYR A 255 -0.93 9.44 16.89
CA TYR A 255 -2.22 10.10 17.05
C TYR A 255 -3.35 9.08 17.11
N ARG A 256 -4.37 9.40 17.90
CA ARG A 256 -5.57 8.57 18.08
C ARG A 256 -6.80 9.24 17.48
N THR A 257 -7.88 8.46 17.36
CA THR A 257 -9.22 8.93 17.01
C THR A 257 -10.26 8.07 17.72
N LEU A 258 -11.43 8.65 17.97
CA LEU A 258 -12.58 7.94 18.57
C LEU A 258 -13.14 6.86 17.63
N ASN A 259 -12.92 6.98 16.32
CA ASN A 259 -13.45 6.06 15.32
C ASN A 259 -12.38 5.05 14.86
N ARG A 260 -12.55 3.77 15.24
CA ARG A 260 -11.61 2.68 14.92
C ARG A 260 -11.49 2.38 13.42
N ASP A 261 -12.51 2.62 12.62
CA ASP A 261 -12.41 2.39 11.17
C ASP A 261 -11.60 3.50 10.50
N ARG A 262 -11.69 4.72 11.02
CA ARG A 262 -10.93 5.87 10.53
C ARG A 262 -9.43 5.74 10.79
N ILE A 263 -9.02 5.22 11.95
CA ILE A 263 -7.58 4.96 12.21
C ILE A 263 -7.03 3.89 11.27
N VAL A 264 -7.83 2.86 10.95
CA VAL A 264 -7.44 1.83 9.98
C VAL A 264 -7.27 2.44 8.58
N SER A 265 -8.17 3.34 8.18
CA SER A 265 -8.04 4.10 6.93
C SER A 265 -6.77 4.95 6.90
N LEU A 266 -6.44 5.64 8.00
CA LEU A 266 -5.20 6.42 8.10
C LEU A 266 -3.97 5.52 7.92
N HIS A 267 -3.88 4.44 8.70
CA HIS A 267 -2.78 3.49 8.59
C HIS A 267 -2.67 2.89 7.18
N SER A 268 -3.80 2.59 6.53
CA SER A 268 -3.80 2.10 5.16
C SER A 268 -3.20 3.10 4.17
N ASN A 269 -3.57 4.38 4.27
CA ASN A 269 -3.01 5.42 3.40
C ASN A 269 -1.52 5.67 3.68
N ILE A 270 -1.08 5.63 4.94
CA ILE A 270 0.33 5.71 5.31
C ILE A 270 1.11 4.52 4.73
N VAL A 271 0.59 3.30 4.88
CA VAL A 271 1.21 2.08 4.31
C VAL A 271 1.33 2.19 2.79
N ASN A 272 0.28 2.62 2.11
CA ASN A 272 0.30 2.83 0.66
C ASN A 272 1.37 3.86 0.26
N LEU A 273 1.46 4.99 0.96
CA LEU A 273 2.51 5.98 0.73
C LEU A 273 3.92 5.44 0.96
N LEU A 274 4.13 4.64 2.01
CA LEU A 274 5.44 4.04 2.26
C LEU A 274 5.88 3.11 1.12
N THR A 275 4.97 2.49 0.36
CA THR A 275 5.34 1.62 -0.78
C THR A 275 6.20 2.33 -1.83
N SER A 276 6.02 3.64 -2.04
CA SER A 276 6.78 4.43 -3.03
C SER A 276 8.06 5.09 -2.47
N VAL A 277 8.26 5.11 -1.15
CA VAL A 277 9.41 5.78 -0.48
C VAL A 277 10.72 4.98 -0.61
N PRO A 278 11.90 5.60 -0.82
CA PRO A 278 13.18 4.87 -0.85
C PRO A 278 13.48 4.06 0.41
N VAL A 279 14.15 2.91 0.27
CA VAL A 279 14.49 2.00 1.40
C VAL A 279 15.36 2.70 2.45
N SER A 280 16.27 3.59 2.04
CA SER A 280 17.15 4.33 2.94
C SER A 280 16.41 5.16 3.99
N CYS A 281 15.18 5.61 3.70
CA CYS A 281 14.40 6.47 4.59
C CYS A 281 13.65 5.71 5.68
N TYR A 282 13.55 4.38 5.57
CA TYR A 282 12.80 3.57 6.56
C TYR A 282 13.44 3.57 7.94
N VAL A 283 14.73 3.93 8.06
CA VAL A 283 15.43 4.10 9.35
C VAL A 283 14.72 5.08 10.28
N GLU A 284 13.96 6.03 9.73
CA GLU A 284 13.18 7.03 10.48
C GLU A 284 11.91 6.46 11.14
N LEU A 285 11.50 5.22 10.82
CA LEU A 285 10.35 4.56 11.45
C LEU A 285 10.62 4.11 12.89
N VAL A 286 11.85 4.26 13.38
CA VAL A 286 12.25 3.84 14.73
C VAL A 286 13.05 4.95 15.40
N THR A 287 12.67 5.30 16.62
CA THR A 287 13.32 6.38 17.39
C THR A 287 14.16 5.83 18.55
N PRO A 288 15.26 6.50 18.94
CA PRO A 288 16.04 6.10 20.10
C PRO A 288 15.26 6.31 21.41
N LEU A 289 15.36 5.39 22.37
CA LEU A 289 14.76 5.57 23.69
C LEU A 289 15.57 6.56 24.52
N GLN A 290 14.88 7.46 25.22
CA GLN A 290 15.51 8.34 26.19
C GLN A 290 15.96 7.52 27.43
N GLN A 291 17.03 7.95 28.12
CA GLN A 291 17.64 7.20 29.25
C GLN A 291 16.63 6.81 30.36
N HIS A 292 15.59 7.61 30.60
CA HIS A 292 14.55 7.31 31.59
C HIS A 292 13.56 6.20 31.16
N GLN A 293 13.54 5.82 29.88
CA GLN A 293 12.62 4.83 29.30
C GLN A 293 13.29 3.45 29.10
N GLN A 294 14.60 3.34 29.33
CA GLN A 294 15.36 2.10 29.13
C GLN A 294 15.16 1.05 30.25
N HIS A 295 14.47 1.41 31.34
CA HIS A 295 14.24 0.52 32.50
C HIS A 295 12.77 0.14 32.69
N GLN A 296 11.88 0.49 31.76
CA GLN A 296 10.53 -0.08 31.75
C GLN A 296 10.61 -1.49 31.16
N GLU A 297 10.34 -2.50 31.98
CA GLU A 297 10.20 -3.88 31.53
C GLU A 297 9.15 -3.96 30.39
N PRO A 298 9.35 -4.83 29.38
CA PRO A 298 8.35 -5.05 28.36
C PRO A 298 7.05 -5.53 29.04
N LEU A 299 6.00 -4.71 28.98
CA LEU A 299 4.66 -5.18 29.31
C LEU A 299 4.40 -6.43 28.44
N PRO A 300 3.98 -7.55 29.04
CA PRO A 300 3.72 -8.76 28.27
C PRO A 300 2.73 -8.44 27.16
N ALA A 301 2.95 -9.02 25.98
CA ALA A 301 2.07 -8.91 24.82
C ALA A 301 0.66 -9.41 25.16
N LYS A 302 -0.12 -8.57 25.85
CA LYS A 302 -1.56 -8.74 25.96
C LYS A 302 -2.10 -8.30 24.61
N HIS A 303 -2.82 -9.21 23.97
CA HIS A 303 -3.72 -8.87 22.89
C HIS A 303 -4.45 -7.58 23.26
N VAL A 304 -4.33 -6.54 22.43
CA VAL A 304 -5.10 -5.30 22.57
C VAL A 304 -6.53 -5.61 22.15
N ASP A 305 -7.20 -6.46 22.93
CA ASP A 305 -8.65 -6.48 23.00
C ASP A 305 -9.03 -5.24 23.78
N ALA A 306 -9.11 -4.10 23.08
CA ALA A 306 -10.27 -3.23 22.91
C ALA A 306 -11.39 -3.14 23.99
N GLN A 307 -11.20 -3.63 25.22
CA GLN A 307 -12.18 -3.69 26.30
C GLN A 307 -11.53 -3.42 27.66
N GLU A 308 -10.83 -2.30 27.81
CA GLU A 308 -10.76 -1.65 29.12
C GLU A 308 -11.26 -0.22 28.95
N LYS A 309 -12.25 0.14 29.77
CA LYS A 309 -12.86 1.46 29.80
C LYS A 309 -11.85 2.41 30.43
N ASP A 310 -11.21 3.23 29.61
CA ASP A 310 -10.39 4.35 30.08
C ASP A 310 -11.33 5.46 30.59
N GLU A 311 -11.65 5.41 31.88
CA GLU A 311 -12.03 6.60 32.63
C GLU A 311 -10.73 7.34 33.04
N GLU A 312 -10.74 8.66 32.85
CA GLU A 312 -9.74 9.67 33.24
C GLU A 312 -8.60 9.99 32.23
N GLY A 313 -8.91 10.98 31.38
CA GLY A 313 -7.98 11.60 30.42
C GLY A 313 -6.98 12.56 31.05
N ILE A 314 -5.90 12.04 31.65
CA ILE A 314 -4.72 12.82 32.02
C ILE A 314 -3.46 12.07 31.55
N ASN A 315 -2.81 12.62 30.51
CA ASN A 315 -1.49 12.23 29.98
C ASN A 315 -1.31 10.73 29.70
N ALA A 316 -1.95 10.23 28.64
CA ALA A 316 -1.56 8.95 28.05
C ALA A 316 -0.08 9.03 27.62
N ILE A 317 0.78 8.31 28.32
CA ILE A 317 2.19 8.15 27.95
C ILE A 317 2.21 7.65 26.50
N PRO A 318 3.01 8.25 25.59
CA PRO A 318 3.08 7.78 24.22
C PRO A 318 3.39 6.28 24.22
N PRO A 319 2.74 5.49 23.35
CA PRO A 319 2.97 4.06 23.32
C PRO A 319 4.45 3.80 22.98
N ILE A 320 5.12 3.07 23.87
CA ILE A 320 6.53 2.70 23.73
C ILE A 320 6.62 1.19 23.65
N VAL A 321 7.29 0.70 22.61
CA VAL A 321 7.67 -0.71 22.50
C VAL A 321 9.20 -0.73 22.51
N PRO A 322 9.84 -1.01 23.65
CA PRO A 322 11.28 -0.95 23.75
C PRO A 322 11.91 -2.21 23.14
N PHE A 323 12.88 -2.03 22.25
CA PHE A 323 13.68 -3.11 21.68
C PHE A 323 15.10 -2.61 21.38
N GLU A 324 16.12 -3.24 21.98
CA GLU A 324 17.54 -2.90 21.78
C GLU A 324 17.86 -1.40 21.89
N GLY A 325 17.27 -0.72 22.88
CA GLY A 325 17.49 0.72 23.11
C GLY A 325 16.73 1.66 22.16
N ARG A 326 15.80 1.14 21.35
CA ARG A 326 14.95 1.93 20.46
C ARG A 326 13.45 1.67 20.69
N ASN A 327 12.61 2.64 20.33
CA ASN A 327 11.17 2.52 20.29
C ASN A 327 10.72 2.00 18.92
N VAL A 328 10.27 0.75 18.87
CA VAL A 328 9.83 0.07 17.65
C VAL A 328 8.31 0.02 17.52
N TYR A 329 7.58 0.90 18.22
CA TYR A 329 6.12 0.94 18.21
C TYR A 329 5.51 0.98 16.79
N VAL A 330 6.05 1.79 15.88
CA VAL A 330 5.54 1.87 14.51
C VAL A 330 5.69 0.52 13.77
N LEU A 331 6.80 -0.20 13.98
CA LEU A 331 6.97 -1.54 13.43
C LEU A 331 5.94 -2.53 14.00
N GLN A 332 5.64 -2.45 15.31
CA GLN A 332 4.59 -3.25 15.94
C GLN A 332 3.24 -2.98 15.26
N VAL A 333 2.88 -1.71 15.07
CA VAL A 333 1.61 -1.33 14.41
C VAL A 333 1.54 -1.88 12.98
N LEU A 334 2.64 -1.86 12.22
CA LEU A 334 2.70 -2.43 10.87
C LEU A 334 2.54 -3.95 10.87
N VAL A 335 3.15 -4.65 11.82
CA VAL A 335 3.00 -6.11 11.96
C VAL A 335 1.57 -6.48 12.41
N ASP A 336 0.96 -5.71 13.31
CA ASP A 336 -0.43 -5.89 13.71
C ASP A 336 -1.42 -5.52 12.60
N PHE A 337 -1.07 -4.56 11.74
CA PHE A 337 -1.83 -4.26 10.53
C PHE A 337 -1.80 -5.45 9.56
N LEU A 338 -0.63 -6.08 9.35
CA LEU A 338 -0.53 -7.32 8.59
C LEU A 338 -1.40 -8.44 9.19
N ARG A 339 -1.34 -8.66 10.51
CA ARG A 339 -2.14 -9.68 11.21
C ARG A 339 -3.64 -9.46 11.01
N ARG A 340 -4.11 -8.22 11.13
CA ARG A 340 -5.52 -7.85 10.89
C ARG A 340 -5.94 -8.05 9.44
N ASN A 341 -5.07 -7.74 8.47
CA ASN A 341 -5.37 -7.95 7.05
C ASN A 341 -5.49 -9.44 6.72
N PHE A 342 -4.66 -10.30 7.31
CA PHE A 342 -4.83 -11.76 7.18
C PHE A 342 -6.18 -12.26 7.71
N GLN A 343 -6.63 -11.73 8.85
CA GLN A 343 -7.92 -12.10 9.44
C GLN A 343 -9.12 -11.62 8.61
N ARG A 344 -8.99 -10.48 7.92
CA ARG A 344 -10.04 -9.91 7.06
C ARG A 344 -10.08 -10.49 5.65
N ALA A 345 -8.96 -11.03 5.16
CA ALA A 345 -8.83 -11.50 3.78
C ALA A 345 -9.45 -12.90 3.58
N GLU A 346 -10.76 -13.00 3.79
CA GLU A 346 -11.54 -14.24 3.62
C GLU A 346 -11.65 -14.66 2.14
N LYS A 347 -11.68 -13.69 1.21
CA LYS A 347 -11.74 -13.95 -0.25
C LYS A 347 -10.36 -13.89 -0.88
N LYS A 348 -10.03 -14.90 -1.68
CA LYS A 348 -8.75 -14.97 -2.43
C LYS A 348 -8.57 -13.83 -3.44
N SER A 349 -9.66 -13.22 -3.94
CA SER A 349 -9.60 -12.09 -4.86
C SER A 349 -9.01 -10.83 -4.23
N ASP A 350 -9.29 -10.61 -2.94
CA ASP A 350 -9.00 -9.35 -2.25
C ASP A 350 -7.68 -9.43 -1.46
N GLN A 351 -7.11 -10.65 -1.35
CA GLN A 351 -5.86 -10.92 -0.63
C GLN A 351 -4.69 -10.13 -1.18
N TYR A 352 -4.55 -10.03 -2.51
CA TYR A 352 -3.43 -9.30 -3.11
C TYR A 352 -3.49 -7.81 -2.79
N GLU A 353 -4.63 -7.17 -2.99
CA GLU A 353 -4.82 -5.73 -2.75
C GLU A 353 -4.61 -5.37 -1.27
N MET A 354 -5.10 -6.20 -0.34
CA MET A 354 -4.96 -5.93 1.10
C MET A 354 -3.58 -6.24 1.69
N LEU A 355 -2.87 -7.25 1.17
CA LEU A 355 -1.61 -7.71 1.76
C LEU A 355 -0.38 -7.15 1.04
N SER A 356 -0.45 -6.91 -0.27
CA SER A 356 0.71 -6.45 -1.06
C SER A 356 1.33 -5.18 -0.47
N PRO A 357 0.58 -4.10 -0.15
CA PRO A 357 1.19 -2.87 0.36
C PRO A 357 1.95 -3.07 1.68
N VAL A 358 1.34 -3.76 2.64
CA VAL A 358 1.97 -3.99 3.95
C VAL A 358 3.15 -4.96 3.88
N LEU A 359 3.08 -6.00 3.04
CA LEU A 359 4.22 -6.90 2.80
C LEU A 359 5.40 -6.15 2.18
N THR A 360 5.15 -5.31 1.17
CA THR A 360 6.18 -4.46 0.55
C THR A 360 6.81 -3.51 1.57
N VAL A 361 6.01 -2.85 2.41
CA VAL A 361 6.52 -1.95 3.45
C VAL A 361 7.38 -2.69 4.47
N LEU A 362 6.94 -3.87 4.93
CA LEU A 362 7.73 -4.66 5.88
C LEU A 362 9.05 -5.16 5.27
N ILE A 363 9.05 -5.64 4.02
CA ILE A 363 10.27 -6.05 3.30
C ILE A 363 11.27 -4.87 3.24
N LYS A 364 10.80 -3.69 2.84
CA LYS A 364 11.64 -2.49 2.77
C LYS A 364 12.14 -2.08 4.15
N ALA A 365 11.29 -2.13 5.18
CA ALA A 365 11.68 -1.82 6.55
C ALA A 365 12.80 -2.74 7.07
N ILE A 366 12.70 -4.06 6.87
CA ILE A 366 13.70 -5.02 7.34
C ILE A 366 14.98 -5.05 6.51
N ARG A 367 14.94 -4.58 5.25
CA ARG A 367 16.12 -4.35 4.41
C ARG A 367 16.87 -3.07 4.80
N ALA A 368 16.16 -2.06 5.31
CA ALA A 368 16.73 -0.77 5.65
C ALA A 368 17.63 -0.81 6.90
N ASP A 369 17.23 -1.56 7.94
CA ASP A 369 17.98 -1.60 9.21
C ASP A 369 17.94 -2.98 9.87
N ALA A 370 19.04 -3.35 10.51
CA ALA A 370 19.19 -4.66 11.15
C ALA A 370 18.31 -4.82 12.41
N ILE A 371 18.06 -3.74 13.17
CA ILE A 371 17.16 -3.72 14.33
C ILE A 371 15.73 -3.99 13.86
N HIS A 372 15.29 -3.37 12.76
CA HIS A 372 13.96 -3.65 12.19
C HIS A 372 13.80 -5.12 11.87
N ARG A 373 14.81 -5.71 11.19
CA ARG A 373 14.79 -7.13 10.85
C ARG A 373 14.75 -8.02 12.09
N ARG A 374 15.60 -7.77 13.10
CA ARG A 374 15.63 -8.58 14.34
C ARG A 374 14.31 -8.50 15.09
N TYR A 375 13.74 -7.29 15.21
CA TYR A 375 12.45 -7.09 15.85
C TYR A 375 11.33 -7.81 15.11
N VAL A 376 11.14 -7.54 13.81
CA VAL A 376 10.09 -8.18 13.00
C VAL A 376 10.28 -9.70 12.95
N ARG A 377 11.53 -10.18 12.91
CA ARG A 377 11.85 -11.62 13.03
C ARG A 377 11.38 -12.18 14.36
N SER A 378 11.63 -11.50 15.48
CA SER A 378 11.21 -11.97 16.81
C SER A 378 9.69 -12.13 16.93
N VAL A 379 8.92 -11.33 16.19
CA VAL A 379 7.44 -11.38 16.18
C VAL A 379 6.90 -12.39 15.17
N ILE A 380 7.44 -12.42 13.94
CA ILE A 380 6.93 -13.29 12.86
C ILE A 380 7.49 -14.71 12.94
N LEU A 381 8.78 -14.86 13.25
CA LEU A 381 9.52 -16.13 13.29
C LEU A 381 10.16 -16.33 14.69
N PRO A 382 9.36 -16.42 15.76
CA PRO A 382 9.89 -16.69 17.09
C PRO A 382 10.59 -18.07 17.11
N PRO A 383 11.57 -18.28 18.00
CA PRO A 383 12.24 -19.58 18.15
C PRO A 383 11.24 -20.72 18.28
N LEU A 384 11.43 -21.76 17.47
CA LEU A 384 10.49 -22.88 17.36
C LEU A 384 10.42 -23.65 18.67
N ARG A 385 9.24 -23.78 19.27
CA ARG A 385 9.02 -24.64 20.45
C ARG A 385 8.23 -25.88 20.07
N ASP A 386 7.11 -25.67 19.39
CA ASP A 386 6.29 -26.75 18.85
C ASP A 386 6.56 -26.95 17.36
N VAL A 387 6.91 -28.19 17.00
CA VAL A 387 7.24 -28.64 15.65
C VAL A 387 6.37 -29.82 15.21
N HIS A 388 5.28 -30.14 15.92
CA HIS A 388 4.41 -31.28 15.55
C HIS A 388 3.51 -30.94 14.37
N ASP A 389 2.96 -29.72 14.36
CA ASP A 389 2.12 -29.23 13.28
C ASP A 389 2.94 -28.73 12.10
N ARG A 390 2.33 -28.79 10.90
CA ARG A 390 2.97 -28.28 9.69
C ARG A 390 3.15 -26.76 9.75
N PRO A 391 4.21 -26.20 9.12
CA PRO A 391 4.47 -24.77 9.11
C PRO A 391 3.29 -23.92 8.63
N GLU A 392 2.53 -24.38 7.65
CA GLU A 392 1.34 -23.70 7.10
C GLU A 392 0.07 -23.82 7.94
N VAL A 393 0.05 -24.69 8.97
CA VAL A 393 -1.12 -24.92 9.82
C VAL A 393 -0.97 -24.16 11.13
N GLY A 394 -1.93 -23.28 11.41
CA GLY A 394 -2.01 -22.53 12.67
C GLY A 394 -2.60 -21.13 12.49
N LYS A 395 -2.52 -20.31 13.54
CA LYS A 395 -3.09 -18.95 13.59
C LYS A 395 -2.03 -17.86 13.77
N GLU A 396 -0.75 -18.21 13.76
CA GLU A 396 0.33 -17.24 13.83
C GLU A 396 0.69 -16.68 12.45
N LEU A 397 1.34 -15.51 12.44
CA LEU A 397 1.79 -14.84 11.21
C LEU A 397 2.68 -15.76 10.35
N ARG A 398 3.55 -16.56 10.98
CA ARG A 398 4.34 -17.59 10.31
C ARG A 398 3.46 -18.51 9.47
N ASN A 399 2.37 -19.01 10.06
CA ASN A 399 1.50 -19.99 9.42
C ASN A 399 0.79 -19.38 8.21
N TYR A 400 0.23 -18.18 8.37
CA TYR A 400 -0.40 -17.47 7.25
C TYR A 400 0.59 -17.22 6.11
N LEU A 401 1.81 -16.74 6.41
CA LEU A 401 2.85 -16.52 5.40
C LEU A 401 3.30 -17.82 4.72
N CYS A 402 3.46 -18.92 5.46
CA CYS A 402 3.78 -20.23 4.89
C CYS A 402 2.67 -20.75 3.99
N SER A 403 1.40 -20.54 4.36
CA SER A 403 0.25 -20.92 3.52
C SER A 403 0.21 -20.14 2.19
N LEU A 404 0.71 -18.90 2.16
CA LEU A 404 0.79 -18.10 0.93
C LEU A 404 1.88 -18.58 -0.03
N LEU A 405 2.91 -19.30 0.43
CA LEU A 405 4.00 -19.80 -0.44
C LEU A 405 3.50 -20.75 -1.53
N THR A 406 2.39 -21.45 -1.27
CA THR A 406 1.74 -22.38 -2.20
C THR A 406 0.46 -21.80 -2.80
N SER A 407 0.24 -20.49 -2.67
CA SER A 407 -0.91 -19.79 -3.24
C SER A 407 -0.85 -19.79 -4.78
N PRO A 408 -2.00 -19.92 -5.48
CA PRO A 408 -2.04 -19.79 -6.94
C PRO A 408 -1.72 -18.37 -7.43
N CYS A 409 -1.83 -17.35 -6.57
CA CYS A 409 -1.42 -15.99 -6.89
C CYS A 409 0.09 -15.85 -6.70
N THR A 410 0.86 -15.92 -7.79
CA THR A 410 2.33 -15.88 -7.73
C THR A 410 2.86 -14.59 -7.13
N GLN A 411 2.23 -13.44 -7.42
CA GLN A 411 2.65 -12.14 -6.90
C GLN A 411 2.65 -12.09 -5.36
N ILE A 412 1.62 -12.65 -4.71
CA ILE A 412 1.54 -12.68 -3.24
C ILE A 412 2.48 -13.73 -2.63
N ALA A 413 2.65 -14.86 -3.33
CA ALA A 413 3.57 -15.91 -2.94
C ALA A 413 5.01 -15.39 -2.96
N ASP A 414 5.39 -14.67 -4.02
CA ASP A 414 6.71 -14.06 -4.19
C ASP A 414 7.01 -13.03 -3.09
N LEU A 415 6.05 -12.15 -2.76
CA LEU A 415 6.19 -11.18 -1.66
C LEU A 415 6.34 -11.88 -0.30
N SER A 416 5.52 -12.90 -0.04
CA SER A 416 5.59 -13.67 1.21
C SER A 416 6.92 -14.41 1.34
N ALA A 417 7.38 -15.00 0.24
CA ALA A 417 8.64 -15.71 0.14
C ALA A 417 9.83 -14.77 0.32
N GLU A 418 9.79 -13.57 -0.27
CA GLU A 418 10.80 -12.55 -0.08
C GLU A 418 10.88 -12.08 1.37
N LEU A 419 9.74 -11.78 2.00
CA LEU A 419 9.71 -11.37 3.42
C LEU A 419 10.35 -12.44 4.31
N LEU A 420 9.94 -13.70 4.17
CA LEU A 420 10.48 -14.81 4.94
C LEU A 420 11.98 -15.03 4.69
N PHE A 421 12.43 -14.89 3.44
CA PHE A 421 13.83 -15.07 3.07
C PHE A 421 14.72 -13.97 3.67
N VAL A 422 14.31 -12.70 3.60
CA VAL A 422 15.06 -11.58 4.21
C VAL A 422 15.08 -11.70 5.74
N LEU A 423 13.98 -12.09 6.38
CA LEU A 423 13.95 -12.39 7.82
C LEU A 423 14.90 -13.53 8.21
N CYS A 424 15.19 -14.45 7.30
CA CYS A 424 16.15 -15.53 7.48
C CYS A 424 17.61 -15.13 7.16
N LYS A 425 17.91 -13.83 6.97
CA LYS A 425 19.19 -13.32 6.46
C LYS A 425 19.58 -13.97 5.12
N GLU A 426 18.60 -14.21 4.26
CA GLU A 426 18.78 -14.82 2.93
C GLU A 426 19.48 -16.19 2.98
N ASN A 427 19.32 -16.91 4.10
CA ASN A 427 19.91 -18.22 4.32
C ASN A 427 18.88 -19.34 4.08
N VAL A 428 19.20 -20.23 3.13
CA VAL A 428 18.35 -21.35 2.72
C VAL A 428 18.06 -22.30 3.89
N GLY A 429 19.07 -22.68 4.67
CA GLY A 429 18.90 -23.60 5.80
C GLY A 429 17.98 -23.05 6.90
N ARG A 430 18.13 -21.77 7.24
CA ARG A 430 17.21 -21.09 8.17
C ARG A 430 15.80 -21.03 7.62
N MET A 431 15.62 -20.72 6.34
CA MET A 431 14.29 -20.69 5.74
C MET A 431 13.63 -22.08 5.77
N ILE A 432 14.35 -23.15 5.45
CA ILE A 432 13.85 -24.53 5.51
C ILE A 432 13.39 -24.87 6.93
N LYS A 433 14.16 -24.51 7.97
CA LYS A 433 13.78 -24.73 9.38
C LYS A 433 12.38 -24.16 9.72
N TYR A 434 12.05 -22.96 9.23
CA TYR A 434 10.80 -22.29 9.59
C TYR A 434 9.63 -22.56 8.64
N THR A 435 9.90 -22.95 7.39
CA THR A 435 8.87 -23.06 6.34
C THR A 435 8.66 -24.49 5.84
N GLY A 436 9.63 -25.39 6.02
CA GLY A 436 9.67 -26.68 5.33
C GLY A 436 10.11 -26.53 3.88
N TYR A 437 10.98 -27.43 3.40
CA TYR A 437 11.51 -27.37 2.04
C TYR A 437 10.41 -27.46 0.98
N GLY A 438 9.34 -28.24 1.21
CA GLY A 438 8.23 -28.38 0.26
C GLY A 438 7.52 -27.05 -0.04
N ASN A 439 7.26 -26.24 0.99
CA ASN A 439 6.62 -24.94 0.82
C ASN A 439 7.55 -23.92 0.12
N ALA A 440 8.86 -23.99 0.39
CA ALA A 440 9.85 -23.06 -0.16
C ALA A 440 10.49 -23.53 -1.50
N ALA A 441 10.19 -24.76 -1.96
CA ALA A 441 10.86 -25.36 -3.12
C ALA A 441 10.68 -24.53 -4.40
N GLY A 442 9.49 -23.98 -4.63
CA GLY A 442 9.22 -23.12 -5.79
C GLY A 442 10.07 -21.85 -5.79
N LEU A 443 10.23 -21.21 -4.63
CA LEU A 443 11.13 -20.05 -4.48
C LEU A 443 12.57 -20.43 -4.80
N PHE A 444 13.06 -21.54 -4.21
CA PHE A 444 14.45 -21.97 -4.40
C PHE A 444 14.72 -22.33 -5.86
N ALA A 445 13.78 -22.98 -6.55
CA ALA A 445 13.89 -23.26 -7.98
C ALA A 445 13.97 -21.97 -8.81
N ASN A 446 13.07 -21.01 -8.57
CA ASN A 446 13.04 -19.75 -9.32
C ASN A 446 14.29 -18.91 -9.11
N ARG A 447 14.83 -18.90 -7.89
CA ARG A 447 16.03 -18.12 -7.51
C ARG A 447 17.36 -18.85 -7.75
N GLY A 448 17.35 -20.09 -8.23
CA GLY A 448 18.57 -20.86 -8.44
C GLY A 448 19.30 -21.24 -7.14
N LEU A 449 18.53 -21.55 -6.09
CA LEU A 449 19.04 -21.87 -4.75
C LEU A 449 18.87 -23.37 -4.41
N LEU A 450 18.56 -24.21 -5.40
CA LEU A 450 18.45 -25.66 -5.18
C LEU A 450 19.83 -26.26 -4.87
N GLY A 451 19.84 -27.33 -4.08
CA GLY A 451 21.07 -28.04 -3.71
C GLY A 451 21.92 -27.33 -2.64
N GLY A 452 21.38 -26.31 -1.97
CA GLY A 452 22.09 -25.59 -0.90
C GLY A 452 23.24 -24.70 -1.41
N ARG A 453 23.31 -24.46 -2.72
CA ARG A 453 24.30 -23.57 -3.32
C ARG A 453 23.96 -22.13 -2.90
N SER A 454 24.85 -21.52 -2.10
CA SER A 454 24.76 -20.11 -1.75
C SER A 454 25.19 -19.27 -2.94
N ASN A 455 24.43 -18.24 -3.29
CA ASN A 455 24.88 -17.24 -4.25
C ASN A 455 26.18 -16.60 -3.73
N LYS A 456 27.24 -16.57 -4.55
CA LYS A 456 28.57 -16.01 -4.24
C LYS A 456 28.59 -14.47 -4.08
N GLY A 457 27.46 -13.83 -3.80
CA GLY A 457 27.33 -12.37 -3.68
C GLY A 457 26.66 -11.88 -2.39
N CYS A 458 26.38 -12.76 -1.43
CA CYS A 458 25.66 -12.41 -0.20
C CYS A 458 26.60 -11.98 0.95
N GLU A 459 27.45 -10.97 0.72
CA GLU A 459 28.41 -10.44 1.70
C GLU A 459 27.83 -9.32 2.59
N GLN A 460 26.55 -8.95 2.43
CA GLN A 460 25.95 -7.82 3.16
C GLN A 460 25.54 -8.12 4.62
N TYR A 461 25.52 -9.38 5.06
CA TYR A 461 25.02 -9.75 6.40
C TYR A 461 26.15 -10.19 7.31
N SER A 462 26.32 -9.50 8.45
CA SER A 462 27.27 -9.91 9.50
C SER A 462 26.99 -11.35 9.96
N SER A 463 28.10 -12.10 10.03
CA SER A 463 28.21 -13.51 10.45
C SER A 463 27.75 -13.79 11.87
N ASP A 464 27.47 -12.76 12.68
CA ASP A 464 27.10 -12.96 14.07
C ASP A 464 25.73 -13.64 14.21
N SER A 465 25.82 -14.78 14.87
CA SER A 465 24.88 -15.87 15.05
C SER A 465 23.89 -15.57 16.16
N GLU A 466 22.61 -15.44 15.81
CA GLU A 466 21.53 -15.76 16.75
C GLU A 466 21.24 -17.24 16.57
N ASP A 467 21.83 -18.07 17.44
CA ASP A 467 21.36 -19.45 17.60
C ASP A 467 19.89 -19.38 18.05
N SER A 468 18.99 -19.85 17.19
CA SER A 468 17.54 -19.86 17.43
C SER A 468 17.03 -21.25 17.78
N ASP A 469 17.95 -22.19 18.03
CA ASP A 469 17.63 -23.55 18.39
C ASP A 469 17.24 -23.57 19.88
N THR A 470 15.96 -23.77 20.13
CA THR A 470 15.43 -24.02 21.48
C THR A 470 15.84 -25.42 21.94
N GLU A 471 15.84 -25.65 23.24
CA GLU A 471 16.17 -26.98 23.78
C GLU A 471 15.15 -28.04 23.33
N GLU A 472 13.88 -27.67 23.20
CA GLU A 472 12.83 -28.52 22.64
C GLU A 472 13.10 -28.87 21.17
N TYR A 473 13.55 -27.90 20.37
CA TYR A 473 13.89 -28.13 18.96
C TYR A 473 15.11 -29.05 18.82
N LYS A 474 16.16 -28.86 19.62
CA LYS A 474 17.37 -29.71 19.59
C LYS A 474 17.06 -31.18 19.90
N GLN A 475 16.13 -31.44 20.81
CA GLN A 475 15.70 -32.81 21.15
C GLN A 475 15.02 -33.51 19.97
N LEU A 476 14.22 -32.76 19.20
CA LEU A 476 13.44 -33.31 18.08
C LEU A 476 14.13 -33.15 16.73
N GLN A 477 15.27 -32.45 16.65
CA GLN A 477 15.96 -32.10 15.41
C GLN A 477 16.22 -33.31 14.49
N HIS A 478 16.55 -34.47 15.07
CA HIS A 478 16.80 -35.70 14.33
C HIS A 478 15.54 -36.36 13.74
N ALA A 479 14.36 -36.02 14.26
CA ALA A 479 13.07 -36.58 13.87
C ALA A 479 12.19 -35.62 13.05
N ILE A 480 12.67 -34.40 12.77
CA ILE A 480 11.97 -33.44 11.91
C ILE A 480 12.24 -33.80 10.46
N ASN A 481 11.19 -33.96 9.67
CA ASN A 481 11.30 -34.14 8.23
C ASN A 481 11.57 -32.77 7.56
N PRO A 482 12.73 -32.53 6.93
CA PRO A 482 13.05 -31.23 6.34
C PRO A 482 12.11 -30.82 5.19
N VAL A 483 11.46 -31.78 4.53
CA VAL A 483 10.50 -31.53 3.44
C VAL A 483 9.22 -30.93 3.98
N ILE A 484 8.68 -31.51 5.05
CA ILE A 484 7.41 -31.10 5.65
C ILE A 484 7.63 -29.96 6.67
N GLY A 485 8.82 -29.88 7.26
CA GLY A 485 9.14 -28.90 8.31
C GLY A 485 8.51 -29.21 9.67
N CYS A 486 8.03 -30.43 9.89
CA CYS A 486 7.43 -30.88 11.15
C CYS A 486 7.97 -32.25 11.56
N TYR A 487 7.74 -32.60 12.83
CA TYR A 487 8.00 -33.92 13.39
C TYR A 487 7.14 -34.96 12.67
N GLU A 488 7.78 -36.05 12.27
CA GLU A 488 7.10 -37.21 11.73
C GLU A 488 7.43 -38.41 12.61
N PRO A 489 6.43 -39.10 13.20
CA PRO A 489 6.70 -40.30 13.97
C PRO A 489 7.39 -41.33 13.05
N PRO A 490 8.36 -42.12 13.56
CA PRO A 490 9.10 -43.07 12.76
C PRO A 490 8.12 -44.05 12.10
N LYS A 491 8.10 -44.05 10.77
CA LYS A 491 7.28 -44.97 9.99
C LYS A 491 7.82 -46.39 10.13
N PRO A 492 6.95 -47.42 10.20
CA PRO A 492 7.39 -48.80 10.11
C PRO A 492 8.16 -49.01 8.80
N ASN A 493 9.19 -49.84 8.82
CA ASN A 493 10.01 -50.06 7.64
C ASN A 493 9.15 -50.77 6.58
N PRO A 494 8.94 -50.19 5.38
CA PRO A 494 8.11 -50.80 4.34
C PRO A 494 8.63 -52.17 3.86
N LEU A 495 9.91 -52.45 4.11
CA LEU A 495 10.59 -53.69 3.73
C LEU A 495 10.59 -54.74 4.86
N GLU A 496 9.97 -54.42 6.01
CA GLU A 496 9.86 -55.32 7.14
C GLU A 496 8.88 -56.46 6.82
N GLY A 497 9.37 -57.70 6.85
CA GLY A 497 8.59 -58.89 6.47
C GLY A 497 8.74 -59.36 5.02
N MET A 498 9.49 -58.65 4.17
CA MET A 498 9.82 -59.10 2.80
C MET A 498 11.12 -59.93 2.77
N SER A 499 11.14 -61.01 1.98
CA SER A 499 12.38 -61.74 1.66
C SER A 499 13.28 -60.92 0.72
N GLU A 500 14.59 -61.21 0.69
CA GLU A 500 15.52 -60.52 -0.24
C GLU A 500 15.07 -60.66 -1.70
N GLU A 501 14.58 -61.83 -2.11
CA GLU A 501 14.04 -62.05 -3.46
C GLU A 501 12.84 -61.16 -3.77
N GLN A 502 11.96 -60.92 -2.78
CA GLN A 502 10.82 -60.01 -2.93
C GLN A 502 11.27 -58.55 -3.05
N LYS A 503 12.29 -58.15 -2.29
CA LYS A 503 12.85 -56.80 -2.38
C LYS A 503 13.46 -56.55 -3.76
N GLU A 504 14.21 -57.51 -4.28
CA GLU A 504 14.78 -57.43 -5.63
C GLU A 504 13.71 -57.39 -6.71
N TYR A 505 12.65 -58.21 -6.58
CA TYR A 505 11.54 -58.22 -7.51
C TYR A 505 10.81 -56.87 -7.56
N GLU A 506 10.44 -56.31 -6.40
CA GLU A 506 9.78 -55.00 -6.30
C GLU A 506 10.68 -53.87 -6.80
N ALA A 507 11.98 -53.92 -6.50
CA ALA A 507 12.94 -52.96 -7.04
C ALA A 507 13.00 -53.01 -8.57
N MET A 508 13.00 -54.21 -9.16
CA MET A 508 13.03 -54.39 -10.61
C MET A 508 11.73 -53.93 -11.28
N GLU A 509 10.58 -54.15 -10.64
CA GLU A 509 9.29 -53.62 -11.10
C GLU A 509 9.27 -52.08 -11.03
N LEU A 510 9.82 -51.48 -9.97
CA LEU A 510 9.89 -50.02 -9.83
C LEU A 510 10.79 -49.38 -10.91
N VAL A 511 11.91 -50.02 -11.25
CA VAL A 511 12.79 -49.61 -12.37
C VAL A 511 12.06 -49.72 -13.70
N LYS A 512 11.33 -50.81 -13.97
CA LYS A 512 10.52 -50.95 -15.20
C LYS A 512 9.45 -49.87 -15.28
N LEU A 513 8.82 -49.52 -14.15
CA LEU A 513 7.79 -48.48 -14.11
C LEU A 513 8.40 -47.10 -14.41
N MET A 514 9.56 -46.78 -13.84
CA MET A 514 10.29 -45.53 -14.14
C MET A 514 10.72 -45.45 -15.61
N ASP A 515 11.29 -46.52 -16.17
CA ASP A 515 11.68 -46.59 -17.59
C ASP A 515 10.46 -46.40 -18.51
N LYS A 516 9.32 -47.02 -18.17
CA LYS A 516 8.06 -46.85 -18.90
C LYS A 516 7.58 -45.39 -18.87
N LEU A 517 7.60 -44.73 -17.71
CA LEU A 517 7.21 -43.33 -17.57
C LEU A 517 8.15 -42.39 -18.35
N GLN A 518 9.45 -42.68 -18.36
CA GLN A 518 10.45 -41.90 -19.10
C GLN A 518 10.26 -42.05 -20.61
N ARG A 519 10.09 -43.28 -21.11
CA ARG A 519 9.85 -43.54 -22.56
C ARG A 519 8.53 -42.95 -23.06
N GLN A 520 7.53 -42.83 -22.19
CA GLN A 520 6.27 -42.17 -22.50
C GLN A 520 6.36 -40.64 -22.44
N GLY A 521 7.51 -40.08 -22.06
CA GLY A 521 7.73 -38.63 -21.94
C GLY A 521 7.00 -37.98 -20.77
N LEU A 522 6.51 -38.77 -19.81
CA LEU A 522 5.77 -38.26 -18.64
C LEU A 522 6.72 -37.74 -17.54
N ILE A 523 7.91 -38.33 -17.43
CA ILE A 523 8.96 -37.88 -16.50
C ILE A 523 10.27 -37.68 -17.25
N GLN A 524 10.98 -36.61 -16.90
CA GLN A 524 12.32 -36.35 -17.39
C GLN A 524 13.26 -36.16 -16.18
N PRO A 525 14.30 -36.99 -16.02
CA PRO A 525 15.23 -36.81 -14.92
C PRO A 525 15.98 -35.48 -15.06
N CYS A 526 16.29 -34.84 -13.93
CA CYS A 526 16.99 -33.56 -13.89
C CYS A 526 18.13 -33.57 -12.86
N LYS A 527 19.22 -32.88 -13.18
CA LYS A 527 20.30 -32.51 -12.26
C LYS A 527 20.20 -31.04 -11.85
N ILE A 528 20.98 -30.60 -10.87
CA ILE A 528 21.01 -29.19 -10.47
C ILE A 528 22.17 -28.51 -11.19
N GLY A 529 21.87 -27.63 -12.14
CA GLY A 529 22.86 -26.89 -12.91
C GLY A 529 23.77 -26.02 -12.04
N GLU A 530 24.89 -25.55 -12.60
CA GLU A 530 25.80 -24.59 -11.93
C GLU A 530 25.10 -23.31 -11.47
N ASP A 531 24.01 -22.93 -12.15
CA ASP A 531 23.12 -21.82 -11.84
C ASP A 531 22.11 -22.13 -10.71
N GLY A 532 22.17 -23.33 -10.13
CA GLY A 532 21.30 -23.79 -9.04
C GLY A 532 19.85 -24.07 -9.46
N ARG A 533 19.59 -24.20 -10.76
CA ARG A 533 18.26 -24.52 -11.33
C ARG A 533 18.20 -25.98 -11.83
N PRO A 534 17.00 -26.57 -11.95
CA PRO A 534 16.86 -27.91 -12.52
C PRO A 534 17.21 -27.91 -14.01
N GLN A 535 18.12 -28.78 -14.42
CA GLN A 535 18.51 -29.00 -15.81
C GLN A 535 18.22 -30.46 -16.19
N ALA A 536 17.56 -30.69 -17.32
CA ALA A 536 17.32 -32.04 -17.82
C ALA A 536 18.66 -32.76 -18.05
N VAL A 537 18.72 -34.05 -17.67
CA VAL A 537 19.83 -34.92 -18.04
C VAL A 537 19.46 -35.76 -19.24
N ASP A 538 20.42 -35.97 -20.13
CA ASP A 538 20.25 -36.81 -21.32
C ASP A 538 20.35 -38.30 -20.94
N HIS A 539 21.17 -38.61 -19.92
CA HIS A 539 21.34 -39.98 -19.42
C HIS A 539 21.32 -40.07 -17.88
N ILE A 540 20.64 -41.09 -17.33
CA ILE A 540 20.47 -41.29 -15.87
C ILE A 540 21.81 -41.41 -15.13
N MET A 541 22.86 -41.88 -15.80
CA MET A 541 24.21 -41.99 -15.24
C MET A 541 24.80 -40.64 -14.79
N GLU A 542 24.38 -39.53 -15.41
CA GLU A 542 24.82 -38.18 -15.02
C GLU A 542 24.39 -37.83 -13.59
N LEU A 543 23.32 -38.44 -13.08
CA LEU A 543 22.84 -38.23 -11.71
C LEU A 543 23.78 -38.83 -10.65
N GLN A 544 24.68 -39.75 -11.03
CA GLN A 544 25.65 -40.35 -10.11
C GLN A 544 26.84 -39.43 -9.83
N GLU A 545 27.11 -38.46 -10.72
CA GLU A 545 28.26 -37.58 -10.64
C GLU A 545 28.11 -36.54 -9.51
N GLU A 546 26.88 -36.09 -9.23
CA GLU A 546 26.58 -35.04 -8.23
C GLU A 546 26.18 -35.56 -6.83
N ILE A 547 26.24 -36.87 -6.57
CA ILE A 547 25.96 -37.40 -5.23
C ILE A 547 26.98 -36.82 -4.23
N PRO A 548 26.57 -36.08 -3.19
CA PRO A 548 27.47 -35.52 -2.20
C PRO A 548 28.37 -36.61 -1.59
N GLU A 549 29.65 -36.31 -1.36
CA GLU A 549 30.61 -37.28 -0.80
C GLU A 549 30.11 -37.96 0.49
N GLN A 550 29.31 -37.25 1.30
CA GLN A 550 28.66 -37.77 2.51
C GLN A 550 27.71 -38.94 2.27
N GLN A 551 27.08 -39.05 1.09
CA GLN A 551 26.26 -40.20 0.70
C GLN A 551 27.08 -41.31 0.00
N ARG A 552 28.28 -41.00 -0.52
CA ARG A 552 29.19 -42.00 -1.08
C ARG A 552 29.79 -42.89 0.02
N ASP A 553 30.01 -42.36 1.22
CA ASP A 553 30.54 -43.12 2.35
C ASP A 553 29.54 -44.11 2.97
N TYR A 554 28.23 -43.83 2.89
CA TYR A 554 27.19 -44.79 3.32
C TYR A 554 27.15 -46.02 2.40
N LYS A 555 27.34 -45.83 1.09
CA LYS A 555 27.45 -46.94 0.11
C LYS A 555 28.71 -47.79 0.24
N ARG A 556 29.72 -47.36 0.99
CA ARG A 556 30.94 -48.15 1.23
C ARG A 556 30.87 -49.02 2.51
N LYS A 557 29.82 -48.88 3.32
CA LYS A 557 29.65 -49.61 4.60
C LYS A 557 28.43 -50.54 4.64
N THR A 558 27.68 -50.65 3.55
CA THR A 558 26.71 -51.72 3.26
C THR A 558 27.16 -52.40 1.99
#